data_AF-A0A1I2KN49-F1
#
_entry.id   AF-A0A1I2KN49-F1
#
_cell.length_a   1.000
_cell.length_b   1.000
_cell.length_c   1.000
_cell.angle_alpha   90.00
_cell.angle_beta   90.00
_cell.angle_gamma   90.00
#
_symmetry.space_group_name_H-M   'P 1'
#
loop_
_entity.id
_entity.type
_entity.pdbx_description
1 polymer ?
#
loop_
_entity_poly.entity_id
_entity_poly.type
_entity_poly.pdbx_seq_one_letter_code
_entity_poly.pdbx_strand_id
1 'polypeptide(L)'
;MSFESEIAAARGHISANELDAAMANLERAHVIGQQHVWPHVLSHWLMLRIELQRGRAAAAFGQLLRIALGALGSALDLVPTGNPGGSDIGMFKRMPIPSDLQAAIDAQPRNLLAGAAFLAWIAVGLMAVTMAWPDSQNLFRHKLYPVVTGWPLMLAALLLAILLSAPRLIPAYRVTASTLLSVGILIFLYFFVAAGASFFFVVVTGKILLGAKNK
;
A
#
# COMPACT_ATOMS: atom_id res chain seq x y z
N MET A 1 17.25 -0.93 22.48
CA MET A 1 16.93 -1.99 21.49
C MET A 1 16.11 -1.38 20.38
N SER A 2 16.35 -1.76 19.13
CA SER A 2 15.71 -1.16 17.96
C SER A 2 15.46 -2.20 16.88
N PHE A 3 14.56 -1.89 15.94
CA PHE A 3 14.35 -2.72 14.75
C PHE A 3 15.66 -3.02 14.01
N GLU A 4 16.48 -2.00 13.76
CA GLU A 4 17.73 -2.15 12.99
C GLU A 4 18.77 -3.01 13.72
N SER A 5 18.85 -2.91 15.05
CA SER A 5 19.76 -3.76 15.83
C SER A 5 19.36 -5.23 15.79
N GLU A 6 18.07 -5.54 15.84
CA GLU A 6 17.54 -6.91 15.75
C GLU A 6 17.74 -7.48 14.32
N ILE A 7 17.52 -6.67 13.29
CA ILE A 7 17.82 -7.05 11.89
C ILE A 7 19.32 -7.30 11.68
N ALA A 8 20.19 -6.48 12.25
CA ALA A 8 21.63 -6.65 12.15
C ALA A 8 22.10 -7.94 12.84
N ALA A 9 21.62 -8.20 14.06
CA ALA A 9 21.89 -9.44 14.78
C ALA A 9 21.38 -10.67 14.02
N ALA A 10 20.14 -10.63 13.51
CA ALA A 10 19.58 -11.69 12.69
C ALA A 10 20.44 -11.99 11.45
N ARG A 11 20.90 -10.97 10.74
CA ARG A 11 21.80 -11.16 9.58
C ARG A 11 23.14 -11.78 9.97
N GLY A 12 23.70 -11.38 11.11
CA GLY A 12 24.90 -12.00 11.68
C GLY A 12 24.70 -13.50 11.91
N HIS A 13 23.64 -13.88 12.61
CA HIS A 13 23.30 -15.28 12.85
C HIS A 13 22.99 -16.06 11.56
N ILE A 14 22.30 -15.45 10.58
CA ILE A 14 22.10 -16.07 9.25
C ILE A 14 23.45 -16.36 8.57
N SER A 15 24.40 -15.43 8.63
CA SER A 15 25.73 -15.62 8.03
C SER A 15 26.56 -16.69 8.73
N ALA A 16 26.35 -16.89 10.03
CA ALA A 16 26.95 -17.95 10.83
C ALA A 16 26.18 -19.28 10.76
N ASN A 17 25.09 -19.36 9.99
CA ASN A 17 24.18 -20.51 9.91
C ASN A 17 23.51 -20.87 11.26
N GLU A 18 23.38 -19.91 12.17
CA GLU A 18 22.72 -20.03 13.47
C GLU A 18 21.23 -19.67 13.36
N LEU A 19 20.48 -20.49 12.61
CA LEU A 19 19.14 -20.12 12.13
C LEU A 19 18.10 -19.91 13.23
N ASP A 20 18.21 -20.61 14.37
CA ASP A 20 17.29 -20.46 15.50
C ASP A 20 17.48 -19.11 16.21
N ALA A 21 18.74 -18.73 16.45
CA ALA A 21 19.08 -17.42 16.99
C ALA A 21 18.68 -16.31 16.01
N ALA A 22 18.89 -16.51 14.71
CA ALA A 22 18.42 -15.58 13.69
C ALA A 22 16.90 -15.40 13.73
N MET A 23 16.14 -16.50 13.82
CA MET A 23 14.68 -16.43 13.89
C MET A 23 14.21 -15.67 15.14
N ALA A 24 14.82 -15.91 16.30
CA ALA A 24 14.47 -15.20 17.53
C ALA A 24 14.65 -13.68 17.40
N ASN A 25 15.74 -13.21 16.78
CA ASN A 25 15.94 -11.78 16.50
C ASN A 25 14.90 -11.26 15.48
N LEU A 26 14.56 -12.04 14.46
CA LEU A 26 13.54 -11.65 13.47
C LEU A 26 12.13 -11.57 14.08
N GLU A 27 11.77 -12.45 15.01
CA GLU A 27 10.48 -12.40 15.69
C GLU A 27 10.32 -11.10 16.49
N ARG A 28 11.39 -10.65 17.13
CA ARG A 28 11.45 -9.39 17.85
C ARG A 28 11.40 -8.19 16.91
N ALA A 29 12.22 -8.22 15.85
CA ALA A 29 12.18 -7.21 14.79
C ALA A 29 10.78 -7.09 14.17
N HIS A 30 10.12 -8.22 13.93
CA HIS A 30 8.77 -8.27 13.40
C HIS A 30 7.78 -7.57 14.34
N VAL A 31 7.77 -7.90 15.65
CA VAL A 31 6.91 -7.24 16.63
C VAL A 31 7.15 -5.73 16.70
N ILE A 32 8.41 -5.28 16.67
CA ILE A 32 8.76 -3.84 16.66
C ILE A 32 8.22 -3.17 15.38
N GLY A 33 8.43 -3.80 14.22
CA GLY A 33 8.11 -3.24 12.91
C GLY A 33 6.69 -3.49 12.43
N GLN A 34 5.83 -4.08 13.26
CA GLN A 34 4.53 -4.63 12.84
C GLN A 34 3.61 -3.60 12.17
N GLN A 35 3.65 -2.34 12.61
CA GLN A 35 2.78 -1.26 12.11
C GLN A 35 3.38 -0.49 10.93
N HIS A 36 4.54 -0.92 10.42
CA HIS A 36 5.25 -0.26 9.34
C HIS A 36 5.47 -1.25 8.21
N VAL A 37 4.92 -0.95 7.02
CA VAL A 37 4.92 -1.85 5.86
C VAL A 37 6.31 -2.41 5.54
N TRP A 38 7.33 -1.55 5.47
CA TRP A 38 8.68 -1.98 5.11
C TRP A 38 9.34 -2.85 6.20
N PRO A 39 9.43 -2.42 7.47
CA PRO A 39 9.91 -3.26 8.56
C PRO A 39 9.21 -4.64 8.65
N HIS A 40 7.89 -4.65 8.49
CA HIS A 40 7.08 -5.87 8.50
C HIS A 40 7.46 -6.83 7.36
N VAL A 41 7.48 -6.33 6.12
CA VAL A 41 7.83 -7.10 4.92
C VAL A 41 9.27 -7.59 4.99
N LEU A 42 10.21 -6.75 5.42
CA LEU A 42 11.62 -7.12 5.55
C LEU A 42 11.82 -8.27 6.55
N SER A 43 11.14 -8.21 7.70
CA SER A 43 11.19 -9.28 8.70
C SER A 43 10.71 -10.61 8.11
N HIS A 44 9.54 -10.61 7.47
CA HIS A 44 9.00 -11.81 6.83
C HIS A 44 9.85 -12.30 5.64
N TRP A 45 10.47 -11.40 4.88
CA TRP A 45 11.39 -11.79 3.82
C TRP A 45 12.59 -12.56 4.37
N LEU A 46 13.16 -12.10 5.49
CA LEU A 46 14.27 -12.80 6.14
C LEU A 46 13.80 -14.12 6.79
N MET A 47 12.62 -14.15 7.40
CA MET A 47 12.03 -15.39 7.93
C MET A 47 11.78 -16.41 6.82
N LEU A 48 11.28 -15.97 5.66
CA LEU A 48 11.12 -16.80 4.47
C LEU A 48 12.45 -17.42 4.04
N ARG A 49 13.53 -16.62 4.00
CA ARG A 49 14.86 -17.13 3.67
C ARG A 49 15.32 -18.21 4.66
N ILE A 50 15.09 -18.03 5.95
CA ILE A 50 15.40 -19.04 6.97
C ILE A 50 14.58 -20.32 6.73
N GLU A 51 13.27 -20.22 6.49
CA GLU A 51 12.43 -21.39 6.26
C GLU A 51 12.81 -22.14 4.96
N LEU A 52 13.25 -21.42 3.92
CA LEU A 52 13.82 -22.02 2.71
C LEU A 52 15.13 -22.74 3.01
N GLN A 53 16.04 -22.14 3.79
CA GLN A 53 17.30 -22.77 4.21
C GLN A 53 17.07 -24.02 5.07
N ARG A 54 16.03 -24.01 5.92
CA ARG A 54 15.60 -25.18 6.71
C ARG A 54 14.89 -26.26 5.89
N GLY A 55 14.59 -26.01 4.60
CA GLY A 55 13.84 -26.93 3.74
C GLY A 55 12.34 -27.05 4.10
N ARG A 56 11.79 -26.09 4.86
CA ARG A 56 10.41 -26.13 5.36
C ARG A 56 9.45 -25.45 4.37
N ALA A 57 9.14 -26.13 3.26
CA ALA A 57 8.34 -25.57 2.17
C ALA A 57 6.97 -25.02 2.60
N ALA A 58 6.24 -25.74 3.47
CA ALA A 58 4.95 -25.27 3.99
C ALA A 58 5.09 -23.99 4.84
N ALA A 59 6.14 -23.90 5.64
CA ALA A 59 6.43 -22.72 6.45
C ALA A 59 6.87 -21.53 5.57
N ALA A 60 7.65 -21.78 4.52
CA ALA A 60 8.03 -20.78 3.53
C ALA A 60 6.79 -20.22 2.79
N PHE A 61 5.88 -21.08 2.35
CA PHE A 61 4.60 -20.65 1.78
C PHE A 61 3.78 -19.81 2.77
N GLY A 62 3.75 -20.21 4.04
CA GLY A 62 3.15 -19.44 5.12
C GLY A 62 3.75 -18.04 5.28
N GLN A 63 5.05 -17.86 5.05
CA GLN A 63 5.72 -16.55 5.06
C GLN A 63 5.36 -15.72 3.82
N LEU A 64 5.25 -16.32 2.63
CA LEU A 64 4.80 -15.60 1.42
C LEU A 64 3.40 -14.99 1.59
N LEU A 65 2.46 -15.75 2.17
CA LEU A 65 1.13 -15.22 2.49
C LEU A 65 1.19 -14.08 3.51
N ARG A 66 2.05 -14.20 4.53
CA ARG A 66 2.26 -13.15 5.54
C ARG A 66 2.88 -11.89 4.96
N ILE A 67 3.77 -11.98 3.97
CA ILE A 67 4.29 -10.82 3.24
C ILE A 67 3.13 -10.05 2.59
N ALA A 68 2.27 -10.75 1.83
CA ALA A 68 1.19 -10.12 1.09
C ALA A 68 0.12 -9.50 2.03
N LEU A 69 -0.39 -10.29 2.97
CA LEU A 69 -1.43 -9.85 3.89
C LEU A 69 -0.91 -8.86 4.93
N GLY A 70 0.31 -9.10 5.42
CA GLY A 70 0.98 -8.26 6.41
C GLY A 70 1.35 -6.88 5.89
N ALA A 71 1.71 -6.74 4.61
CA ALA A 71 1.94 -5.44 3.99
C ALA A 71 0.66 -4.57 3.99
N LEU A 72 -0.48 -5.16 3.59
CA LEU A 72 -1.78 -4.49 3.63
C LEU A 72 -2.24 -4.21 5.06
N GLY A 73 -2.10 -5.21 5.95
CA GLY A 73 -2.43 -5.10 7.36
C GLY A 73 -1.64 -4.00 8.05
N SER A 74 -0.34 -3.86 7.76
CA SER A 74 0.51 -2.80 8.33
C SER A 74 0.08 -1.42 7.84
N ALA A 75 -0.26 -1.28 6.57
CA ALA A 75 -0.75 -0.01 6.02
C ALA A 75 -2.08 0.43 6.65
N LEU A 76 -2.98 -0.53 6.88
CA LEU A 76 -4.32 -0.32 7.44
C LEU A 76 -4.38 -0.39 8.97
N ASP A 77 -3.31 -0.81 9.64
CA ASP A 77 -3.25 -1.06 11.10
C ASP A 77 -4.22 -2.14 11.58
N LEU A 78 -4.30 -3.19 10.77
CA LEU A 78 -5.08 -4.40 11.03
C LEU A 78 -4.17 -5.59 11.35
N VAL A 79 -2.96 -5.31 11.87
CA VAL A 79 -2.00 -6.35 12.25
C VAL A 79 -2.34 -6.97 13.61
N PRO A 80 -2.06 -8.27 13.80
CA PRO A 80 -2.25 -8.94 15.08
C PRO A 80 -1.08 -8.58 16.01
N THR A 81 -1.23 -7.47 16.73
CA THR A 81 -0.21 -6.92 17.62
C THR A 81 0.41 -7.98 18.54
N GLY A 82 1.73 -7.94 18.67
CA GLY A 82 2.53 -8.83 19.52
C GLY A 82 2.74 -10.23 18.96
N ASN A 83 2.15 -10.58 17.82
CA ASN A 83 2.46 -11.83 17.13
C ASN A 83 3.93 -11.84 16.67
N PRO A 84 4.74 -12.86 16.94
CA PRO A 84 6.14 -12.90 16.52
C PRO A 84 6.34 -13.17 15.02
N GLY A 85 5.32 -13.60 14.28
CA GLY A 85 5.37 -13.77 12.81
C GLY A 85 5.89 -15.12 12.33
N GLY A 86 6.41 -15.97 13.23
CA GLY A 86 6.83 -17.34 12.93
C GLY A 86 5.71 -18.21 12.36
N SER A 87 6.07 -19.17 11.49
CA SER A 87 5.09 -20.02 10.80
C SER A 87 4.39 -21.04 11.71
N ASP A 88 4.97 -21.33 12.87
CA ASP A 88 4.39 -22.23 13.89
C ASP A 88 3.29 -21.54 14.74
N ILE A 89 3.13 -20.22 14.59
CA ILE A 89 2.11 -19.43 15.28
C ILE A 89 1.06 -18.97 14.27
N GLY A 90 -0.21 -19.13 14.62
CA GLY A 90 -1.34 -18.73 13.78
C GLY A 90 -1.25 -17.26 13.36
N MET A 91 -1.44 -16.99 12.06
CA MET A 91 -1.21 -15.68 11.45
C MET A 91 -2.01 -14.55 12.13
N PHE A 92 -3.26 -14.79 12.52
CA PHE A 92 -4.15 -13.78 13.10
C PHE A 92 -4.16 -13.76 14.63
N LYS A 93 -3.28 -14.55 15.28
CA LYS A 93 -3.24 -14.65 16.74
C LYS A 93 -2.61 -13.38 17.31
N ARG A 94 -3.36 -12.64 18.14
CA ARG A 94 -2.81 -11.55 18.96
C ARG A 94 -2.09 -12.13 20.18
N MET A 95 -1.01 -11.48 20.59
CA MET A 95 -0.21 -11.91 21.74
C MET A 95 0.24 -10.67 22.54
N PRO A 96 0.55 -10.81 23.84
CA PRO A 96 1.12 -9.70 24.61
C PRO A 96 2.43 -9.21 24.01
N ILE A 97 2.64 -7.90 23.97
CA ILE A 97 3.94 -7.30 23.61
C ILE A 97 4.92 -7.51 24.77
N PRO A 98 6.11 -8.08 24.55
CA PRO A 98 7.17 -8.13 25.54
C PRO A 98 7.57 -6.72 26.02
N SER A 99 7.71 -6.54 27.34
CA SER A 99 7.92 -5.21 27.95
C SER A 99 9.19 -4.51 27.49
N ASP A 100 10.22 -5.28 27.13
CA ASP A 100 11.50 -4.81 26.59
C ASP A 100 11.38 -4.25 25.16
N LEU A 101 10.33 -4.62 24.41
CA LEU A 101 10.07 -4.12 23.05
C LEU A 101 9.21 -2.84 23.04
N GLN A 102 8.45 -2.58 24.10
CA GLN A 102 7.51 -1.45 24.14
C GLN A 102 8.21 -0.10 23.88
N ALA A 103 9.36 0.13 24.51
CA ALA A 103 10.12 1.37 24.31
C ALA A 103 10.58 1.57 22.86
N ALA A 104 10.88 0.48 22.14
CA ALA A 104 11.28 0.55 20.74
C ALA A 104 10.10 0.86 19.81
N ILE A 105 8.91 0.32 20.12
CA ILE A 105 7.66 0.60 19.42
C ILE A 105 7.25 2.06 19.63
N ASP A 106 7.29 2.53 20.87
CA ASP A 106 6.91 3.91 21.22
C ASP A 106 7.85 4.94 20.56
N ALA A 107 9.14 4.60 20.39
CA ALA A 107 10.11 5.43 19.69
C ALA A 107 9.89 5.51 18.17
N GLN A 108 9.06 4.65 17.59
CA GLN A 108 8.75 4.60 16.16
C GLN A 108 7.25 4.78 15.92
N PRO A 109 6.69 5.99 16.17
CA PRO A 109 5.27 6.20 16.00
C PRO A 109 4.82 5.88 14.58
N ARG A 110 3.59 5.36 14.48
CA ARG A 110 2.97 4.99 13.21
C ARG A 110 2.98 6.16 12.23
N ASN A 111 3.33 5.89 10.98
CA ASN A 111 3.30 6.88 9.92
C ASN A 111 2.12 6.64 8.96
N LEU A 112 0.98 7.27 9.25
CA LEU A 112 -0.27 7.15 8.47
C LEU A 112 -0.08 7.51 6.99
N LEU A 113 0.71 8.56 6.72
CA LEU A 113 1.02 8.99 5.35
C LEU A 113 1.82 7.91 4.59
N ALA A 114 2.67 7.13 5.27
CA ALA A 114 3.35 5.99 4.66
C ALA A 114 2.38 4.90 4.21
N GLY A 115 1.46 4.51 5.08
CA GLY A 115 0.45 3.50 4.77
C GLY A 115 -0.44 3.96 3.62
N ALA A 116 -0.91 5.21 3.66
CA ALA A 116 -1.72 5.79 2.59
C ALA A 116 -0.97 5.85 1.24
N ALA A 117 0.30 6.28 1.25
CA ALA A 117 1.13 6.30 0.05
C ALA A 117 1.31 4.88 -0.55
N PHE A 118 1.58 3.89 0.30
CA PHE A 118 1.71 2.50 -0.13
C PHE A 118 0.44 1.98 -0.81
N LEU A 119 -0.73 2.20 -0.20
CA LEU A 119 -2.02 1.81 -0.78
C LEU A 119 -2.32 2.54 -2.10
N ALA A 120 -1.98 3.83 -2.19
CA ALA A 120 -2.15 4.59 -3.42
C ALA A 120 -1.28 4.03 -4.55
N TRP A 121 -0.04 3.65 -4.28
CA TRP A 121 0.83 3.00 -5.28
C TRP A 121 0.36 1.61 -5.69
N ILE A 122 -0.18 0.80 -4.77
CA ILE A 122 -0.84 -0.47 -5.11
C ILE A 122 -2.01 -0.22 -6.08
N ALA A 123 -2.87 0.76 -5.78
CA ALA A 123 -4.01 1.09 -6.63
C ALA A 123 -3.56 1.51 -8.04
N VAL A 124 -2.53 2.36 -8.14
CA VAL A 124 -1.93 2.77 -9.43
C VAL A 124 -1.40 1.55 -10.20
N GLY A 125 -0.67 0.65 -9.53
CA GLY A 125 -0.13 -0.56 -10.15
C GLY A 125 -1.23 -1.51 -10.67
N LEU A 126 -2.26 -1.76 -9.86
CA LEU A 126 -3.41 -2.57 -10.28
C LEU A 126 -4.11 -1.97 -11.50
N MET A 127 -4.28 -0.65 -11.53
CA MET A 127 -4.88 0.02 -12.67
C MET A 127 -4.02 -0.10 -13.93
N ALA A 128 -2.71 0.11 -13.82
CA ALA A 128 -1.79 -0.08 -14.94
C ALA A 128 -1.86 -1.51 -15.50
N VAL A 129 -1.89 -2.52 -14.63
CA VAL A 129 -2.05 -3.94 -15.04
C VAL A 129 -3.38 -4.16 -15.75
N THR A 130 -4.49 -3.66 -15.21
CA THR A 130 -5.78 -3.81 -15.88
C THR A 130 -5.76 -3.14 -17.26
N MET A 131 -5.20 -1.95 -17.40
CA MET A 131 -5.16 -1.25 -18.68
C MET A 131 -4.23 -1.88 -19.72
N ALA A 132 -3.16 -2.54 -19.28
CA ALA A 132 -2.26 -3.27 -20.15
C ALA A 132 -2.86 -4.59 -20.69
N TRP A 133 -3.95 -5.09 -20.09
CA TRP A 133 -4.62 -6.33 -20.51
C TRP A 133 -5.77 -6.04 -21.50
N PRO A 134 -5.65 -6.35 -22.80
CA PRO A 134 -6.61 -5.93 -23.83
C PRO A 134 -8.05 -6.39 -23.57
N ASP A 135 -8.24 -7.59 -23.00
CA ASP A 135 -9.56 -8.14 -22.71
C ASP A 135 -10.24 -7.53 -21.48
N SER A 136 -9.49 -6.85 -20.61
CA SER A 136 -10.08 -6.15 -19.46
C SER A 136 -10.90 -4.95 -19.94
N GLN A 137 -10.47 -4.33 -21.04
CA GLN A 137 -11.18 -3.24 -21.68
C GLN A 137 -12.50 -3.74 -22.29
N ASN A 138 -12.61 -5.04 -22.60
CA ASN A 138 -13.83 -5.68 -23.09
C ASN A 138 -14.84 -5.97 -21.97
N LEU A 139 -14.39 -6.27 -20.74
CA LEU A 139 -15.25 -6.42 -19.56
C LEU A 139 -16.09 -5.18 -19.27
N PHE A 140 -15.54 -3.98 -19.55
CA PHE A 140 -16.23 -2.70 -19.34
C PHE A 140 -16.93 -2.15 -20.60
N ARG A 141 -16.86 -2.88 -21.71
CA ARG A 141 -17.45 -2.49 -23.01
C ARG A 141 -18.92 -2.89 -23.14
N HIS A 142 -19.39 -3.84 -22.34
CA HIS A 142 -20.79 -4.27 -22.31
C HIS A 142 -21.63 -3.37 -21.37
N LYS A 143 -22.74 -2.84 -21.90
CA LYS A 143 -23.71 -1.88 -21.31
C LYS A 143 -24.29 -2.20 -19.91
N LEU A 144 -23.87 -3.27 -19.24
CA LEU A 144 -24.41 -3.70 -17.94
C LEU A 144 -23.76 -3.01 -16.74
N TYR A 145 -22.55 -2.46 -16.87
CA TYR A 145 -21.87 -1.72 -15.80
C TYR A 145 -21.22 -0.43 -16.33
N PRO A 146 -21.94 0.70 -16.43
CA PRO A 146 -21.41 1.98 -16.89
C PRO A 146 -20.59 2.67 -15.78
N VAL A 147 -19.67 1.94 -15.13
CA VAL A 147 -18.92 2.43 -13.97
C VAL A 147 -17.42 2.43 -14.31
N VAL A 148 -16.96 3.63 -14.67
CA VAL A 148 -15.64 4.18 -14.30
C VAL A 148 -14.41 3.50 -14.91
N THR A 149 -14.29 3.54 -16.24
CA THR A 149 -12.98 3.66 -16.91
C THR A 149 -12.64 5.13 -17.15
N GLY A 150 -12.80 5.95 -16.11
CA GLY A 150 -12.45 7.35 -16.16
C GLY A 150 -10.96 7.53 -15.90
N TRP A 151 -10.15 7.75 -16.95
CA TRP A 151 -8.81 8.32 -16.86
C TRP A 151 -8.66 9.44 -15.80
N PRO A 152 -9.69 10.29 -15.52
CA PRO A 152 -9.65 11.25 -14.41
C PRO A 152 -9.46 10.63 -13.02
N LEU A 153 -10.09 9.48 -12.70
CA LEU A 153 -9.87 8.79 -11.42
C LEU A 153 -8.44 8.22 -11.36
N MET A 154 -7.88 7.82 -12.49
CA MET A 154 -6.50 7.36 -12.59
C MET A 154 -5.48 8.44 -12.35
N LEU A 155 -5.68 9.59 -12.98
CA LEU A 155 -4.87 10.77 -12.73
C LEU A 155 -5.00 11.21 -11.28
N ALA A 156 -6.21 11.19 -10.70
CA ALA A 156 -6.42 11.52 -9.29
C ALA A 156 -5.69 10.55 -8.34
N ALA A 157 -5.76 9.24 -8.57
CA ALA A 157 -5.05 8.25 -7.77
C ALA A 157 -3.52 8.38 -7.90
N LEU A 158 -3.01 8.61 -9.10
CA LEU A 158 -1.59 8.85 -9.37
C LEU A 158 -1.10 10.15 -8.70
N LEU A 159 -1.84 11.25 -8.85
CA LEU A 159 -1.52 12.53 -8.21
C LEU A 159 -1.54 12.42 -6.69
N LEU A 160 -2.51 11.69 -6.12
CA LEU A 160 -2.58 11.41 -4.69
C LEU A 160 -1.39 10.56 -4.22
N ALA A 161 -0.98 9.54 -4.99
CA ALA A 161 0.20 8.72 -4.67
C ALA A 161 1.49 9.56 -4.67
N ILE A 162 1.66 10.42 -5.68
CA ILE A 162 2.78 11.36 -5.78
C ILE A 162 2.76 12.31 -4.58
N LEU A 163 1.60 12.88 -4.24
CA LEU A 163 1.40 13.77 -3.11
C LEU A 163 1.84 13.18 -1.77
N LEU A 164 1.34 11.99 -1.48
CA LEU A 164 1.61 11.28 -0.23
C LEU A 164 3.09 10.84 -0.13
N SER A 165 3.74 10.67 -1.28
CA SER A 165 5.15 10.27 -1.39
C SER A 165 6.12 11.46 -1.44
N ALA A 166 5.67 12.64 -1.88
CA ALA A 166 6.48 13.84 -2.10
C ALA A 166 7.31 14.32 -0.89
N PRO A 167 6.84 14.24 0.38
CA PRO A 167 7.65 14.65 1.53
C PRO A 167 8.90 13.80 1.75
N ARG A 168 8.92 12.55 1.24
CA ARG A 168 10.07 11.63 1.37
C ARG A 168 11.01 11.63 0.18
N LEU A 169 10.54 12.08 -1.00
CA LEU A 169 11.31 11.93 -2.23
C LEU A 169 12.42 12.98 -2.35
N ILE A 170 12.20 14.28 -2.07
CA ILE A 170 13.30 15.28 -2.20
C ILE A 170 13.05 16.57 -1.37
N PRO A 171 13.90 16.92 -0.37
CA PRO A 171 13.81 18.21 0.35
C PRO A 171 13.96 19.44 -0.56
N ALA A 172 14.79 19.34 -1.61
CA ALA A 172 15.17 20.45 -2.49
C ALA A 172 14.09 20.90 -3.51
N TYR A 173 13.06 20.08 -3.77
CA TYR A 173 12.04 20.38 -4.80
C TYR A 173 10.63 20.53 -4.24
N ARG A 174 10.51 20.73 -2.92
CA ARG A 174 9.25 20.81 -2.19
C ARG A 174 8.28 21.86 -2.77
N VAL A 175 8.82 22.98 -3.23
CA VAL A 175 8.06 24.06 -3.87
C VAL A 175 7.64 23.65 -5.28
N THR A 176 8.56 23.20 -6.14
CA THR A 176 8.28 22.80 -7.53
C THR A 176 7.28 21.64 -7.63
N ALA A 177 7.39 20.63 -6.76
CA ALA A 177 6.45 19.52 -6.69
C ALA A 177 5.05 20.00 -6.25
N SER A 178 4.98 20.92 -5.27
CA SER A 178 3.70 21.54 -4.86
C SER A 178 3.09 22.41 -5.97
N THR A 179 3.91 23.07 -6.78
CA THR A 179 3.46 23.90 -7.91
C THR A 179 2.93 23.03 -9.05
N LEU A 180 3.67 22.00 -9.47
CA LEU A 180 3.22 21.07 -10.51
C LEU A 180 1.94 20.34 -10.10
N LEU A 181 1.84 20.00 -8.82
CA LEU A 181 0.63 19.43 -8.27
C LEU A 181 -0.55 20.42 -8.29
N SER A 182 -0.34 21.66 -7.84
CA SER A 182 -1.39 22.69 -7.83
C SER A 182 -1.90 22.94 -9.24
N VAL A 183 -1.00 22.96 -10.24
CA VAL A 183 -1.36 23.02 -11.65
C VAL A 183 -2.13 21.79 -12.10
N GLY A 184 -1.72 20.58 -11.70
CA GLY A 184 -2.44 19.33 -12.00
C GLY A 184 -3.86 19.29 -11.41
N ILE A 185 -4.05 19.77 -10.17
CA ILE A 185 -5.35 19.89 -9.52
C ILE A 185 -6.22 20.93 -10.25
N LEU A 186 -5.65 22.08 -10.62
CA LEU A 186 -6.37 23.11 -11.36
C LEU A 186 -6.79 22.64 -12.76
N ILE A 187 -5.94 21.88 -13.46
CA ILE A 187 -6.27 21.27 -14.75
C ILE A 187 -7.39 20.24 -14.56
N PHE A 188 -7.30 19.37 -13.55
CA PHE A 188 -8.34 18.39 -13.23
C PHE A 188 -9.68 19.09 -12.93
N LEU A 189 -9.69 20.11 -12.07
CA LEU A 189 -10.87 20.90 -11.74
C LEU A 189 -11.42 21.62 -12.97
N TYR A 190 -10.56 22.19 -13.82
CA TYR A 190 -10.96 22.83 -15.07
C TYR A 190 -11.69 21.84 -15.98
N PHE A 191 -11.13 20.67 -16.24
CA PHE A 191 -11.78 19.67 -17.09
C PHE A 191 -13.04 19.07 -16.45
N PHE A 192 -13.07 18.86 -15.14
CA PHE A 192 -14.23 18.28 -14.46
C PHE A 192 -15.40 19.27 -14.35
N VAL A 193 -15.11 20.53 -14.03
CA VAL A 193 -16.11 21.61 -13.94
C VAL A 193 -16.56 22.07 -15.33
N ALA A 194 -15.63 22.22 -16.28
CA ALA A 194 -15.98 22.64 -17.65
C ALA A 194 -16.70 21.53 -18.43
N ALA A 195 -16.33 20.25 -18.27
CA ALA A 195 -17.07 19.14 -18.87
C ALA A 195 -18.45 18.96 -18.21
N GLY A 196 -18.56 19.16 -16.89
CA GLY A 196 -19.84 19.17 -16.18
C GLY A 196 -20.77 20.30 -16.66
N ALA A 197 -20.24 21.51 -16.82
CA ALA A 197 -20.99 22.65 -17.34
C ALA A 197 -21.45 22.45 -18.79
N SER A 198 -20.59 21.88 -19.63
CA SER A 198 -20.91 21.55 -21.03
C SER A 198 -21.96 20.45 -21.14
N PHE A 199 -21.89 19.42 -20.28
CA PHE A 199 -22.88 18.34 -20.23
C PHE A 199 -24.25 18.84 -19.73
N PHE A 200 -24.26 19.73 -18.72
CA PHE A 200 -25.49 20.36 -18.23
C PHE A 200 -26.14 21.24 -19.30
N PHE A 201 -25.35 22.01 -20.06
CA PHE A 201 -25.86 22.86 -21.15
C PHE A 201 -26.45 22.04 -22.29
N VAL A 202 -25.82 20.93 -22.68
CA VAL A 202 -26.32 20.03 -23.74
C VAL A 202 -27.61 19.34 -23.31
N VAL A 203 -27.73 18.90 -22.05
CA VAL A 203 -28.95 18.26 -21.53
C VAL A 203 -30.11 19.25 -21.42
N VAL A 204 -29.85 20.47 -20.94
CA VAL A 204 -30.88 21.53 -20.83
C VAL A 204 -31.33 21.99 -22.22
N THR A 205 -30.40 22.26 -23.14
CA THR A 205 -30.71 22.68 -24.52
C THR A 205 -31.41 21.56 -25.29
N GLY A 206 -31.00 20.31 -25.10
CA GLY A 206 -31.67 19.14 -25.67
C GLY A 206 -33.10 18.95 -25.16
N LYS A 207 -33.36 19.12 -23.86
CA LYS A 207 -34.72 19.08 -23.29
C LYS A 207 -35.61 20.23 -23.78
N ILE A 208 -35.05 21.43 -23.95
CA ILE A 208 -35.79 22.59 -24.48
C ILE A 208 -36.14 22.38 -25.96
N LEU A 209 -35.19 21.91 -26.78
CA LEU A 209 -35.39 21.66 -28.21
C LEU A 209 -36.30 20.46 -28.50
N LEU A 210 -36.21 19.38 -27.69
CA LEU A 210 -37.04 18.19 -27.84
C LEU A 210 -38.40 18.30 -27.16
N GLY A 211 -38.51 19.11 -26.09
CA GLY A 211 -39.77 19.41 -25.40
C GLY A 211 -40.66 20.39 -26.17
N ALA A 212 -40.10 21.19 -27.08
CA ALA A 212 -40.86 22.10 -27.95
C ALA A 212 -41.60 21.41 -29.10
N LYS A 213 -41.42 20.08 -29.30
CA LYS A 213 -42.06 19.32 -30.39
C LYS A 213 -43.33 18.55 -30.01
N ASN A 214 -43.83 18.70 -28.78
CA ASN A 214 -45.12 18.13 -28.38
C ASN A 214 -46.07 19.23 -27.87
N LYS A 215 -46.62 20.02 -28.79
CA LYS A 215 -47.97 20.59 -28.75
C LYS A 215 -48.46 20.84 -30.17
#